data_AF-A0A8H4TD34-F1
#
_entry.id   AF-A0A8H4TD34-F1
#
_cell.length_a   1.000
_cell.length_b   1.000
_cell.length_c   1.000
_cell.angle_alpha   90.00
_cell.angle_beta   90.00
_cell.angle_gamma   90.00
#
_symmetry.space_group_name_H-M   'P 1'
#
loop_
_entity.id
_entity.type
_entity.pdbx_description
1 polymer ?
#
loop_
_entity_poly.entity_id
_entity_poly.type
_entity_poly.pdbx_seq_one_letter_code
_entity_poly.pdbx_strand_id
1 'polypeptide(L)'
;MAEHKPVVVIVPGGFCSPEVYQPVANILEQDGFIVIIPRLKVTKNLASKDPASQEFKDLANKGVLDDATEIHARLASEFDKGSEVVIFGHSYGSLPGLLAVERHTVQERQAKGLSGGIKAYIAVAGFPYTQRGKNALGNTDPAPPMPYHEHEDGIFHLTETAKPLFFSDLPPDKQDEAWELVLGSQSQKSLSDVSKFINSDVTIPKTYVLCEKDQTVPPELQEMLIHGGGFDKVEKLPSGHFPFLTNLLLWPNPKFTIYISALTALLTSVTTQKVSGPAQGFAQGVAGGGSAAAVTPKNIQELVTYLTDKTPRVIVLDGTYDFIGSEGTVKEKGYKTIIGVGNKGIIKGKGLRFVNVKNIIAQNIHITNLNPQYVWGGDAFTFSGTSKIWVDHCTTSLLGRQHYVFGRDKSTGITLSNIHR
;
A
#
# COMPACT_ATOMS: atom_id res chain seq x y z
N MET A 1 -14.29 16.83 -8.66
CA MET A 1 -12.97 17.48 -8.85
C MET A 1 -12.09 16.47 -9.58
N ALA A 2 -11.34 16.88 -10.59
CA ALA A 2 -10.45 15.96 -11.30
C ALA A 2 -9.39 15.45 -10.30
N GLU A 3 -9.37 14.14 -10.09
CA GLU A 3 -8.45 13.48 -9.16
C GLU A 3 -7.02 13.74 -9.64
N HIS A 4 -6.24 14.51 -8.87
CA HIS A 4 -4.84 14.77 -9.21
C HIS A 4 -4.06 13.48 -9.00
N LYS A 5 -3.28 13.07 -10.01
CA LYS A 5 -2.39 11.91 -9.89
C LYS A 5 -1.35 12.18 -8.81
N PRO A 6 -0.97 11.17 -8.01
CA PRO A 6 0.08 11.35 -7.02
C PRO A 6 1.42 11.64 -7.69
N VAL A 7 2.30 12.31 -6.97
CA VAL A 7 3.71 12.44 -7.34
C VAL A 7 4.39 11.10 -7.08
N VAL A 8 5.18 10.63 -8.04
CA VAL A 8 5.96 9.40 -7.93
C VAL A 8 7.40 9.75 -7.58
N VAL A 9 7.92 9.23 -6.48
CA VAL A 9 9.34 9.33 -6.13
C VAL A 9 10.00 7.98 -6.37
N ILE A 10 10.99 7.92 -7.24
CA ILE A 10 11.82 6.73 -7.45
C ILE A 10 13.15 6.96 -6.76
N VAL A 11 13.36 6.35 -5.60
CA VAL A 11 14.59 6.46 -4.81
C VAL A 11 15.60 5.44 -5.34
N PRO A 12 16.75 5.89 -5.90
CA PRO A 12 17.73 4.99 -6.49
C PRO A 12 18.27 3.93 -5.54
N GLY A 13 18.66 2.80 -6.11
CA GLY A 13 19.47 1.78 -5.46
C GLY A 13 20.89 2.25 -5.15
N GLY A 14 21.60 1.39 -4.45
CA GLY A 14 22.98 1.64 -4.07
C GLY A 14 23.84 1.72 -5.32
N PHE A 15 24.86 2.57 -5.31
CA PHE A 15 25.72 2.77 -6.47
C PHE A 15 25.00 3.28 -7.73
N CYS A 16 23.73 3.70 -7.66
CA CYS A 16 23.00 4.08 -8.87
C CYS A 16 22.92 5.60 -9.01
N SER A 17 23.09 6.07 -10.23
CA SER A 17 22.73 7.45 -10.58
C SER A 17 21.22 7.56 -10.88
N PRO A 18 20.62 8.76 -10.80
CA PRO A 18 19.25 8.98 -11.23
C PRO A 18 18.99 8.58 -12.69
N GLU A 19 20.01 8.69 -13.55
CA GLU A 19 19.92 8.43 -14.98
C GLU A 19 19.54 6.97 -15.31
N VAL A 20 19.89 6.02 -14.44
CA VAL A 20 19.45 4.61 -14.53
C VAL A 20 17.92 4.48 -14.57
N TYR A 21 17.19 5.40 -13.93
CA TYR A 21 15.73 5.36 -13.79
C TYR A 21 15.03 6.30 -14.78
N GLN A 22 15.76 7.07 -15.57
CA GLN A 22 15.18 8.03 -16.50
C GLN A 22 14.23 7.39 -17.53
N PRO A 23 14.54 6.21 -18.11
CA PRO A 23 13.62 5.58 -19.07
C PRO A 23 12.23 5.28 -18.50
N VAL A 24 12.14 4.79 -17.26
CA VAL A 24 10.83 4.55 -16.61
C VAL A 24 10.16 5.86 -16.20
N ALA A 25 10.93 6.86 -15.77
CA ALA A 25 10.40 8.19 -15.46
C ALA A 25 9.73 8.82 -16.69
N ASN A 26 10.38 8.75 -17.86
CA ASN A 26 9.83 9.28 -19.11
C ASN A 26 8.47 8.64 -19.45
N ILE A 27 8.30 7.34 -19.22
CA ILE A 27 7.03 6.63 -19.46
C ILE A 27 5.95 7.14 -18.48
N LEU A 28 6.28 7.24 -17.19
CA LEU A 28 5.34 7.74 -16.18
C LEU A 28 4.95 9.20 -16.43
N GLU A 29 5.89 10.03 -16.90
CA GLU A 29 5.63 11.43 -17.26
C GLU A 29 4.73 11.54 -18.51
N GLN A 30 4.90 10.67 -19.50
CA GLN A 30 3.98 10.58 -20.65
C GLN A 30 2.56 10.21 -20.22
N ASP A 31 2.43 9.39 -19.17
CA ASP A 31 1.16 9.07 -18.54
C ASP A 31 0.64 10.21 -17.63
N GLY A 32 1.34 11.34 -17.52
CA GLY A 32 0.91 12.52 -16.77
C GLY A 32 1.17 12.45 -15.27
N PHE A 33 2.08 11.59 -14.81
CA PHE A 33 2.61 11.65 -13.46
C PHE A 33 3.71 12.72 -13.35
N ILE A 34 3.84 13.34 -12.19
CA ILE A 34 5.07 14.05 -11.81
C ILE A 34 6.01 13.00 -11.23
N VAL A 35 7.24 12.92 -11.75
CA VAL A 35 8.25 11.97 -11.29
C VAL A 35 9.44 12.70 -10.68
N ILE A 36 9.89 12.24 -9.52
CA ILE A 36 11.06 12.77 -8.82
C ILE A 36 12.06 11.64 -8.59
N ILE A 37 13.29 11.83 -9.06
CA ILE A 37 14.40 10.90 -8.83
C ILE A 37 15.49 11.66 -8.06
N PRO A 38 15.61 11.51 -6.74
CA PRO A 38 16.63 12.20 -5.95
C PRO A 38 18.03 11.64 -6.26
N ARG A 39 19.03 12.52 -6.27
CA ARG A 39 20.45 12.11 -6.30
C ARG A 39 20.93 11.88 -4.87
N LEU A 40 21.13 10.62 -4.52
CA LEU A 40 21.57 10.20 -3.19
C LEU A 40 22.98 10.73 -2.88
N LYS A 41 23.21 11.07 -1.61
CA LYS A 41 24.47 11.62 -1.09
C LYS A 41 25.47 10.53 -0.74
N VAL A 42 25.01 9.31 -0.48
CA VAL A 42 25.86 8.20 -0.04
C VAL A 42 26.65 7.54 -1.16
N THR A 43 26.41 7.92 -2.42
CA THR A 43 27.07 7.31 -3.59
C THR A 43 27.50 8.34 -4.63
N LYS A 44 28.66 8.09 -5.26
CA LYS A 44 29.22 8.89 -6.37
C LYS A 44 30.39 8.18 -7.04
N ASN A 45 30.80 8.68 -8.22
CA ASN A 45 32.13 8.44 -8.76
C ASN A 45 33.13 9.35 -8.02
N LEU A 46 34.06 8.74 -7.28
CA LEU A 46 35.16 9.49 -6.63
C LEU A 46 36.25 9.81 -7.66
N ALA A 47 36.81 11.01 -7.58
CA ALA A 47 37.93 11.39 -8.44
C ALA A 47 39.24 10.68 -8.03
N SER A 48 39.35 10.25 -6.77
CA SER A 48 40.46 9.50 -6.22
C SER A 48 39.96 8.48 -5.19
N LYS A 49 40.59 7.29 -5.16
CA LYS A 49 40.39 6.29 -4.11
C LYS A 49 41.30 6.51 -2.88
N ASP A 50 42.03 7.63 -2.82
CA ASP A 50 42.89 7.98 -1.69
C ASP A 50 42.04 8.35 -0.43
N PRO A 51 42.13 7.57 0.67
CA PRO A 51 41.41 7.86 1.91
C PRO A 51 41.77 9.19 2.56
N ALA A 52 42.93 9.77 2.23
CA ALA A 52 43.33 11.07 2.75
C ALA A 52 42.54 12.22 2.11
N SER A 53 41.95 12.03 0.93
CA SER A 53 41.25 13.07 0.18
C SER A 53 39.97 13.53 0.89
N GLN A 54 39.65 14.83 0.78
CA GLN A 54 38.45 15.38 1.42
C GLN A 54 37.17 14.76 0.87
N GLU A 55 37.11 14.54 -0.44
CA GLU A 55 35.95 13.95 -1.11
C GLU A 55 35.65 12.53 -0.60
N PHE A 56 36.70 11.72 -0.37
CA PHE A 56 36.58 10.39 0.21
C PHE A 56 36.03 10.46 1.63
N LYS A 57 36.64 11.28 2.49
CA LYS A 57 36.20 11.46 3.88
C LYS A 57 34.76 11.97 3.97
N ASP A 58 34.38 12.89 3.09
CA ASP A 58 33.01 13.41 3.03
C ASP A 58 32.03 12.29 2.67
N LEU A 59 32.34 11.47 1.67
CA LEU A 59 31.50 10.34 1.26
C LEU A 59 31.41 9.27 2.37
N ALA A 60 32.52 8.89 2.98
CA ALA A 60 32.56 7.88 4.05
C ALA A 60 31.67 8.24 5.24
N ASN A 61 31.48 9.54 5.51
CA ASN A 61 30.63 10.04 6.59
C ASN A 61 29.13 10.12 6.23
N LYS A 62 28.73 9.88 4.98
CA LYS A 62 27.33 9.93 4.56
C LYS A 62 26.56 8.68 4.99
N GLY A 63 25.37 8.88 5.53
CA GLY A 63 24.48 7.83 5.99
C GLY A 63 23.08 7.89 5.39
N VAL A 64 22.21 6.97 5.80
CA VAL A 64 20.84 6.85 5.28
C VAL A 64 20.02 8.12 5.56
N LEU A 65 20.31 8.82 6.66
CA LEU A 65 19.61 10.06 7.01
C LEU A 65 20.00 11.25 6.12
N ASP A 66 21.20 11.28 5.55
CA ASP A 66 21.57 12.29 4.53
C ASP A 66 20.67 12.14 3.30
N ASP A 67 20.39 10.90 2.90
CA ASP A 67 19.52 10.59 1.76
C ASP A 67 18.04 10.85 2.07
N ALA A 68 17.57 10.49 3.27
CA ALA A 68 16.21 10.83 3.70
C ALA A 68 15.98 12.35 3.70
N THR A 69 16.98 13.12 4.12
CA THR A 69 16.96 14.60 4.08
C THR A 69 16.90 15.12 2.64
N GLU A 70 17.66 14.54 1.73
CA GLU A 70 17.57 14.87 0.30
C GLU A 70 16.18 14.56 -0.26
N ILE A 71 15.60 13.39 0.05
CA ILE A 71 14.23 13.04 -0.38
C ILE A 71 13.22 14.08 0.11
N HIS A 72 13.29 14.48 1.38
CA HIS A 72 12.42 15.51 1.95
C HIS A 72 12.61 16.87 1.27
N ALA A 73 13.86 17.26 0.97
CA ALA A 73 14.14 18.51 0.26
C ALA A 73 13.51 18.53 -1.13
N ARG A 74 13.51 17.39 -1.85
CA ARG A 74 12.85 17.26 -3.16
C ARG A 74 11.33 17.24 -3.06
N LEU A 75 10.77 16.80 -1.94
CA LEU A 75 9.32 16.72 -1.70
C LEU A 75 8.70 17.99 -1.12
N ALA A 76 9.50 18.91 -0.57
CA ALA A 76 9.01 20.08 0.14
C ALA A 76 7.97 20.88 -0.67
N SER A 77 8.30 21.24 -1.93
CA SER A 77 7.38 22.00 -2.79
C SER A 77 6.12 21.23 -3.17
N GLU A 78 6.19 19.90 -3.26
CA GLU A 78 5.03 19.07 -3.58
C GLU A 78 4.08 18.96 -2.39
N PHE A 79 4.63 18.84 -1.18
CA PHE A 79 3.83 18.90 0.02
C PHE A 79 3.12 20.26 0.20
N ASP A 80 3.80 21.37 -0.11
CA ASP A 80 3.20 22.71 -0.04
C ASP A 80 2.04 22.89 -1.03
N LYS A 81 2.12 22.25 -2.21
CA LYS A 81 1.04 22.19 -3.20
C LYS A 81 -0.12 21.27 -2.77
N GLY A 82 0.04 20.51 -1.69
CA GLY A 82 -0.94 19.52 -1.23
C GLY A 82 -0.89 18.19 -1.99
N SER A 83 0.18 17.93 -2.73
CA SER A 83 0.34 16.69 -3.49
C SER A 83 0.41 15.47 -2.56
N GLU A 84 -0.27 14.40 -2.95
CA GLU A 84 -0.03 13.08 -2.37
C GLU A 84 1.16 12.40 -3.09
N VAL A 85 1.99 11.68 -2.34
CA VAL A 85 3.25 11.12 -2.82
C VAL A 85 3.27 9.60 -2.66
N VAL A 86 3.78 8.90 -3.69
CA VAL A 86 4.08 7.47 -3.64
C VAL A 86 5.59 7.29 -3.77
N ILE A 87 6.20 6.61 -2.79
CA ILE A 87 7.66 6.33 -2.79
C ILE A 87 7.92 4.92 -3.30
N PHE A 88 8.79 4.80 -4.30
CA PHE A 88 9.40 3.57 -4.77
C PHE A 88 10.87 3.55 -4.36
N GLY A 89 11.21 2.77 -3.34
CA GLY A 89 12.61 2.51 -2.98
C GLY A 89 13.13 1.29 -3.72
N HIS A 90 14.17 1.45 -4.54
CA HIS A 90 14.84 0.33 -5.20
C HIS A 90 16.04 -0.13 -4.39
N SER A 91 16.19 -1.43 -4.10
CA SER A 91 17.37 -1.98 -3.43
C SER A 91 17.69 -1.19 -2.14
N TYR A 92 18.92 -0.69 -1.98
CA TYR A 92 19.31 0.24 -0.92
C TYR A 92 18.33 1.41 -0.72
N GLY A 93 17.82 2.02 -1.80
CA GLY A 93 16.90 3.17 -1.77
C GLY A 93 15.60 2.91 -1.00
N SER A 94 15.28 1.65 -0.72
CA SER A 94 14.22 1.25 0.21
C SER A 94 14.45 1.76 1.63
N LEU A 95 15.70 1.82 2.10
CA LEU A 95 16.04 2.28 3.44
C LEU A 95 15.76 3.79 3.62
N PRO A 96 16.37 4.71 2.84
CA PRO A 96 16.04 6.13 2.96
C PRO A 96 14.62 6.44 2.50
N GLY A 97 14.06 5.67 1.54
CA GLY A 97 12.66 5.78 1.15
C GLY A 97 11.69 5.47 2.30
N LEU A 98 11.98 4.45 3.10
CA LEU A 98 11.24 4.15 4.33
C LEU A 98 11.38 5.28 5.35
N LEU A 99 12.61 5.72 5.64
CA LEU A 99 12.84 6.77 6.64
C LEU A 99 12.21 8.10 6.23
N ALA A 100 12.07 8.36 4.94
CA ALA A 100 11.35 9.53 4.44
C ALA A 100 9.84 9.51 4.80
N VAL A 101 9.25 8.35 5.10
CA VAL A 101 7.85 8.21 5.53
C VAL A 101 7.61 8.75 6.93
N GLU A 102 8.59 8.61 7.84
CA GLU A 102 8.44 8.94 9.26
C GLU A 102 7.90 10.37 9.45
N ARG A 103 6.69 10.51 10.01
CA ARG A 103 6.04 11.81 10.30
C ARG A 103 5.62 12.63 9.07
N HIS A 104 5.65 12.04 7.88
CA HIS A 104 5.36 12.68 6.60
C HIS A 104 4.23 12.00 5.83
N THR A 105 3.49 11.06 6.44
CA THR A 105 2.28 10.52 5.82
C THR A 105 1.21 11.61 5.65
N VAL A 106 0.26 11.39 4.74
CA VAL A 106 -0.89 12.31 4.53
C VAL A 106 -1.61 12.56 5.86
N GLN A 107 -1.89 11.52 6.63
CA GLN A 107 -2.60 11.62 7.90
C GLN A 107 -1.79 12.38 8.96
N GLU A 108 -0.49 12.12 9.08
CA GLU A 108 0.37 12.81 10.06
C GLU A 108 0.57 14.28 9.74
N ARG A 109 0.66 14.64 8.45
CA ARG A 109 0.75 16.03 8.01
C ARG A 109 -0.58 16.75 8.22
N GLN A 110 -1.70 16.11 7.87
CA GLN A 110 -3.04 16.64 8.11
C GLN A 110 -3.30 16.89 9.60
N ALA A 111 -2.86 15.99 10.49
CA ALA A 111 -2.98 16.16 11.94
C ALA A 111 -2.21 17.39 12.47
N LYS A 112 -1.24 17.90 11.72
CA LYS A 112 -0.47 19.12 12.02
C LYS A 112 -0.99 20.35 11.26
N GLY A 113 -2.11 20.23 10.54
CA GLY A 113 -2.63 21.30 9.68
C GLY A 113 -1.78 21.57 8.43
N LEU A 114 -0.93 20.61 8.03
CA LEU A 114 -0.08 20.71 6.85
C LEU A 114 -0.72 19.99 5.66
N SER A 115 -0.52 20.52 4.45
CA SER A 115 -1.00 19.95 3.21
C SER A 115 -0.11 18.81 2.69
N GLY A 116 -0.68 17.94 1.86
CA GLY A 116 0.03 16.88 1.14
C GLY A 116 0.60 15.79 2.07
N GLY A 117 1.30 14.82 1.49
CA GLY A 117 1.98 13.79 2.26
C GLY A 117 2.16 12.48 1.52
N ILE A 118 2.89 11.57 2.14
CA ILE A 118 3.18 10.26 1.56
C ILE A 118 1.98 9.34 1.82
N LYS A 119 1.41 8.79 0.74
CA LYS A 119 0.22 7.93 0.79
C LYS A 119 0.55 6.45 0.66
N ALA A 120 1.70 6.08 0.10
CA ALA A 120 2.15 4.70 -0.02
C ALA A 120 3.68 4.57 -0.13
N TYR A 121 4.19 3.43 0.32
CA TYR A 121 5.59 3.04 0.23
C TYR A 121 5.72 1.69 -0.49
N ILE A 122 6.60 1.63 -1.49
CA ILE A 122 6.86 0.45 -2.29
C ILE A 122 8.36 0.17 -2.23
N ALA A 123 8.74 -1.03 -1.79
CA ALA A 123 10.10 -1.54 -1.86
C ALA A 123 10.24 -2.44 -3.09
N VAL A 124 11.28 -2.24 -3.91
CA VAL A 124 11.55 -3.02 -5.13
C VAL A 124 12.91 -3.68 -4.97
N ALA A 125 12.95 -5.02 -4.91
CA ALA A 125 14.15 -5.78 -4.54
C ALA A 125 14.85 -5.19 -3.29
N GLY A 126 14.05 -4.68 -2.36
CA GLY A 126 14.45 -3.72 -1.33
C GLY A 126 14.75 -4.34 0.03
N PHE A 127 15.45 -3.57 0.86
CA PHE A 127 15.76 -3.93 2.24
C PHE A 127 14.82 -3.22 3.24
N PRO A 128 14.29 -3.92 4.26
CA PRO A 128 13.57 -3.34 5.38
C PRO A 128 14.45 -3.15 6.62
N TYR A 129 14.02 -2.27 7.53
CA TYR A 129 14.42 -2.36 8.93
C TYR A 129 13.39 -3.19 9.68
N THR A 130 13.81 -4.32 10.26
CA THR A 130 12.92 -5.28 10.94
C THR A 130 13.00 -5.19 12.47
N GLN A 131 14.07 -4.61 13.00
CA GLN A 131 14.32 -4.49 14.43
C GLN A 131 14.78 -3.07 14.79
N ARG A 132 14.16 -2.48 15.82
CA ARG A 132 14.53 -1.14 16.28
C ARG A 132 15.95 -1.12 16.84
N GLY A 133 16.71 -0.09 16.49
CA GLY A 133 18.09 0.09 16.91
C GLY A 133 19.07 -0.85 16.23
N LYS A 134 18.66 -1.54 15.16
CA LYS A 134 19.50 -2.41 14.33
C LYS A 134 19.58 -1.89 12.90
N ASN A 135 20.63 -2.30 12.18
CA ASN A 135 20.80 -2.06 10.76
C ASN A 135 19.89 -3.00 9.93
N ALA A 136 19.94 -2.90 8.60
CA ALA A 136 19.13 -3.74 7.72
C ALA A 136 19.50 -5.25 7.79
N LEU A 137 20.68 -5.59 8.34
CA LEU A 137 21.12 -6.95 8.60
C LEU A 137 20.65 -7.49 9.96
N GLY A 138 19.95 -6.68 10.77
CA GLY A 138 19.44 -7.07 12.08
C GLY A 138 20.48 -7.02 13.20
N ASN A 139 21.64 -6.39 12.98
CA ASN A 139 22.70 -6.25 13.99
C ASN A 139 23.16 -4.77 14.12
N THR A 140 24.27 -4.54 14.80
CA THR A 140 24.88 -3.19 14.98
C THR A 140 26.28 -3.11 14.40
N ASP A 141 26.71 -4.17 13.71
CA ASP A 141 28.04 -4.27 13.15
C ASP A 141 28.09 -3.52 11.82
N PRO A 142 29.27 -3.04 11.40
CA PRO A 142 29.45 -2.51 10.06
C PRO A 142 29.04 -3.55 9.02
N ALA A 143 28.35 -3.12 7.96
CA ALA A 143 27.98 -3.99 6.86
C ALA A 143 29.25 -4.62 6.25
N PRO A 144 29.29 -5.93 5.98
CA PRO A 144 30.45 -6.56 5.38
C PRO A 144 30.56 -6.20 3.89
N PRO A 145 31.77 -6.19 3.30
CA PRO A 145 31.92 -6.12 1.86
C PRO A 145 31.33 -7.37 1.19
N MET A 146 30.79 -7.18 -0.02
CA MET A 146 30.34 -8.26 -0.88
C MET A 146 31.49 -8.73 -1.77
N PRO A 147 31.42 -9.94 -2.38
CA PRO A 147 32.50 -10.46 -3.23
C PRO A 147 32.90 -9.55 -4.41
N TYR A 148 31.99 -8.65 -4.81
CA TYR A 148 32.20 -7.69 -5.89
C TYR A 148 32.61 -6.28 -5.40
N HIS A 149 32.88 -6.12 -4.10
CA HIS A 149 33.39 -4.87 -3.53
C HIS A 149 34.89 -4.92 -3.29
N GLU A 150 35.58 -3.84 -3.65
CA GLU A 150 36.78 -3.42 -2.94
C GLU A 150 36.35 -2.56 -1.75
N HIS A 151 36.93 -2.75 -0.57
CA HIS A 151 36.60 -1.99 0.63
C HIS A 151 37.83 -1.28 1.14
N GLU A 152 37.72 0.04 1.28
CA GLU A 152 38.78 0.91 1.77
C GLU A 152 38.16 1.91 2.74
N ASP A 153 38.67 2.00 3.98
CA ASP A 153 38.34 3.03 4.98
C ASP A 153 36.86 3.50 5.05
N GLY A 154 35.93 2.54 5.03
CA GLY A 154 34.49 2.84 5.16
C GLY A 154 33.78 3.17 3.84
N ILE A 155 34.40 2.90 2.70
CA ILE A 155 33.81 3.03 1.36
C ILE A 155 33.87 1.68 0.65
N PHE A 156 32.75 1.30 0.04
CA PHE A 156 32.70 0.22 -0.93
C PHE A 156 32.89 0.79 -2.33
N HIS A 157 33.78 0.18 -3.09
CA HIS A 157 33.93 0.42 -4.52
C HIS A 157 33.43 -0.79 -5.30
N LEU A 158 32.56 -0.56 -6.27
CA LEU A 158 32.14 -1.62 -7.18
C LEU A 158 33.29 -2.04 -8.10
N THR A 159 33.40 -3.35 -8.30
CA THR A 159 34.21 -3.94 -9.36
C THR A 159 33.30 -4.40 -10.51
N GLU A 160 33.86 -4.60 -11.70
CA GLU A 160 33.08 -5.08 -12.86
C GLU A 160 32.42 -6.45 -12.64
N THR A 161 32.86 -7.22 -11.63
CA THR A 161 32.24 -8.51 -11.28
C THR A 161 30.79 -8.36 -10.81
N ALA A 162 30.35 -7.17 -10.41
CA ALA A 162 28.95 -6.89 -10.09
C ALA A 162 28.05 -6.77 -11.33
N LYS A 163 28.60 -6.40 -12.50
CA LYS A 163 27.84 -6.14 -13.74
C LYS A 163 26.89 -7.29 -14.11
N PRO A 164 27.34 -8.56 -14.21
CA PRO A 164 26.45 -9.67 -14.57
C PRO A 164 25.43 -10.02 -13.48
N LEU A 165 25.64 -9.59 -12.23
CA LEU A 165 24.68 -9.80 -11.13
C LEU A 165 23.57 -8.74 -11.18
N PHE A 166 24.00 -7.47 -11.26
CA PHE A 166 23.13 -6.30 -11.34
C PHE A 166 22.20 -6.40 -12.55
N PHE A 167 22.76 -6.69 -13.72
CA PHE A 167 22.03 -6.70 -14.98
C PHE A 167 21.81 -8.11 -15.53
N SER A 168 21.58 -9.07 -14.63
CA SER A 168 21.51 -10.51 -14.89
C SER A 168 20.48 -10.94 -15.95
N ASP A 169 19.47 -10.12 -16.21
CA ASP A 169 18.41 -10.36 -17.19
C ASP A 169 18.49 -9.45 -18.44
N LEU A 170 19.58 -8.67 -18.59
CA LEU A 170 19.88 -7.92 -19.81
C LEU A 170 20.85 -8.70 -20.72
N PRO A 171 20.75 -8.55 -22.05
CA PRO A 171 21.78 -9.02 -22.97
C PRO A 171 23.10 -8.24 -22.76
N PRO A 172 24.29 -8.82 -23.06
CA PRO A 172 25.59 -8.24 -22.69
C PRO A 172 25.81 -6.79 -23.14
N ASP A 173 25.41 -6.44 -24.36
CA ASP A 173 25.50 -5.07 -24.89
C ASP A 173 24.71 -4.06 -24.04
N LYS A 174 23.56 -4.49 -23.53
CA LYS A 174 22.71 -3.67 -22.64
C LYS A 174 23.20 -3.66 -21.20
N GLN A 175 23.93 -4.69 -20.77
CA GLN A 175 24.64 -4.64 -19.48
C GLN A 175 25.73 -3.58 -19.51
N ASP A 176 26.50 -3.48 -20.60
CA ASP A 176 27.54 -2.47 -20.75
C ASP A 176 26.94 -1.06 -20.79
N GLU A 177 25.89 -0.82 -21.59
CA GLU A 177 25.17 0.46 -21.60
C GLU A 177 24.66 0.88 -20.21
N ALA A 178 24.09 -0.08 -19.45
CA ALA A 178 23.58 0.19 -18.11
C ALA A 178 24.69 0.41 -17.07
N TRP A 179 25.82 -0.26 -17.23
CA TRP A 179 26.97 -0.15 -16.34
C TRP A 179 27.61 1.25 -16.35
N GLU A 180 27.61 1.93 -17.49
CA GLU A 180 28.09 3.32 -17.61
C GLU A 180 27.29 4.31 -16.74
N LEU A 181 26.06 3.94 -16.32
CA LEU A 181 25.20 4.75 -15.46
C LEU A 181 25.35 4.41 -13.97
N VAL A 182 26.12 3.37 -13.64
CA VAL A 182 26.43 2.98 -12.26
C VAL A 182 27.57 3.86 -11.74
N LEU A 183 27.44 4.28 -10.48
CA LEU A 183 28.42 5.03 -9.73
C LEU A 183 29.37 4.06 -9.02
N GLY A 184 30.67 4.31 -9.07
CA GLY A 184 31.69 3.39 -8.61
C GLY A 184 31.84 3.26 -7.10
N SER A 185 31.32 4.19 -6.29
CA SER A 185 31.56 4.21 -4.84
C SER A 185 30.30 4.47 -4.01
N GLN A 186 30.20 3.84 -2.84
CA GLN A 186 29.16 4.07 -1.84
C GLN A 186 29.72 3.98 -0.41
N SER A 187 29.19 4.79 0.51
CA SER A 187 29.59 4.74 1.91
C SER A 187 29.13 3.43 2.58
N GLN A 188 30.01 2.77 3.32
CA GLN A 188 29.66 1.62 4.17
C GLN A 188 28.67 2.01 5.27
N LYS A 189 28.79 3.24 5.78
CA LYS A 189 27.89 3.82 6.78
C LYS A 189 26.43 3.74 6.34
N SER A 190 26.13 3.99 5.07
CA SER A 190 24.76 3.89 4.55
C SER A 190 24.13 2.50 4.72
N LEU A 191 24.91 1.43 4.71
CA LEU A 191 24.44 0.06 4.91
C LEU A 191 24.53 -0.40 6.37
N SER A 192 25.24 0.38 7.20
CA SER A 192 25.51 0.08 8.61
C SER A 192 24.63 0.86 9.58
N ASP A 193 24.00 1.94 9.12
CA ASP A 193 23.16 2.79 9.94
C ASP A 193 21.98 2.02 10.55
N VAL A 194 21.80 2.22 11.85
CA VAL A 194 20.69 1.67 12.62
C VAL A 194 19.49 2.62 12.60
N SER A 195 18.28 2.07 12.64
CA SER A 195 17.07 2.90 12.70
C SER A 195 16.18 2.59 13.89
N LYS A 196 15.58 3.62 14.49
CA LYS A 196 14.48 3.48 15.46
C LYS A 196 13.12 3.37 14.79
N PHE A 197 12.97 3.98 13.62
CA PHE A 197 11.78 3.89 12.78
C PHE A 197 11.92 2.70 11.83
N ILE A 198 11.00 1.75 11.92
CA ILE A 198 11.09 0.46 11.22
C ILE A 198 9.85 0.20 10.39
N ASN A 199 9.87 -0.83 9.54
CA ASN A 199 8.76 -1.11 8.63
C ASN A 199 7.41 -1.28 9.34
N SER A 200 7.39 -1.84 10.56
CA SER A 200 6.15 -2.01 11.34
C SER A 200 5.54 -0.70 11.85
N ASP A 201 6.28 0.42 11.82
CA ASP A 201 5.76 1.74 12.20
C ASP A 201 4.98 2.42 11.09
N VAL A 202 5.16 1.98 9.85
CA VAL A 202 4.52 2.60 8.69
C VAL A 202 3.04 2.23 8.67
N THR A 203 2.20 3.25 8.77
CA THR A 203 0.73 3.14 8.84
C THR A 203 0.02 3.27 7.50
N ILE A 204 0.76 3.62 6.44
CA ILE A 204 0.29 3.68 5.06
C ILE A 204 0.54 2.33 4.34
N PRO A 205 -0.16 2.05 3.22
CA PRO A 205 0.08 0.84 2.43
C PRO A 205 1.55 0.64 2.07
N LYS A 206 2.04 -0.58 2.34
CA LYS A 206 3.39 -1.06 2.02
C LYS A 206 3.32 -2.20 1.02
N THR A 207 3.91 -2.02 -0.15
CA THR A 207 4.02 -3.09 -1.17
C THR A 207 5.47 -3.49 -1.35
N TYR A 208 5.72 -4.78 -1.55
CA TYR A 208 7.00 -5.29 -2.03
C TYR A 208 6.88 -5.73 -3.48
N VAL A 209 7.88 -5.41 -4.31
CA VAL A 209 8.03 -5.93 -5.67
C VAL A 209 9.22 -6.86 -5.68
N LEU A 210 8.93 -8.16 -5.78
CA LEU A 210 9.88 -9.25 -5.84
C LEU A 210 10.34 -9.47 -7.28
N CYS A 211 11.65 -9.45 -7.50
CA CYS A 211 12.26 -9.69 -8.81
C CYS A 211 12.72 -11.16 -8.90
N GLU A 212 12.04 -11.98 -9.69
CA GLU A 212 12.17 -13.45 -9.71
C GLU A 212 13.49 -13.96 -10.31
N LYS A 213 14.21 -13.13 -11.05
CA LYS A 213 15.51 -13.46 -11.67
C LYS A 213 16.67 -12.68 -11.07
N ASP A 214 16.44 -11.99 -9.96
CA ASP A 214 17.46 -11.16 -9.32
C ASP A 214 18.63 -12.03 -8.83
N GLN A 215 19.85 -11.67 -9.24
CA GLN A 215 21.08 -12.33 -8.79
C GLN A 215 21.89 -11.50 -7.80
N THR A 216 21.48 -10.25 -7.54
CA THR A 216 22.09 -9.37 -6.52
C THR A 216 21.42 -9.63 -5.16
N VAL A 217 20.09 -9.67 -5.15
CA VAL A 217 19.29 -10.05 -3.98
C VAL A 217 18.42 -11.23 -4.41
N PRO A 218 18.89 -12.48 -4.26
CA PRO A 218 18.17 -13.65 -4.75
C PRO A 218 16.72 -13.74 -4.23
N PRO A 219 15.78 -14.33 -4.98
CA PRO A 219 14.38 -14.41 -4.60
C PRO A 219 14.15 -14.98 -3.20
N GLU A 220 14.93 -15.96 -2.78
CA GLU A 220 14.85 -16.56 -1.44
C GLU A 220 15.17 -15.54 -0.35
N LEU A 221 16.19 -14.70 -0.57
CA LEU A 221 16.52 -13.60 0.34
C LEU A 221 15.42 -12.54 0.31
N GLN A 222 14.89 -12.18 -0.86
CA GLN A 222 13.75 -11.26 -0.96
C GLN A 222 12.54 -11.77 -0.17
N GLU A 223 12.22 -13.07 -0.22
CA GLU A 223 11.14 -13.68 0.57
C GLU A 223 11.36 -13.53 2.09
N MET A 224 12.60 -13.70 2.57
CA MET A 224 12.95 -13.43 3.96
C MET A 224 12.76 -11.95 4.34
N LEU A 225 13.19 -11.03 3.47
CA LEU A 225 13.03 -9.59 3.65
C LEU A 225 11.54 -9.18 3.65
N ILE A 226 10.74 -9.78 2.76
CA ILE A 226 9.28 -9.57 2.72
C ILE A 226 8.65 -9.97 4.05
N HIS A 227 8.99 -11.17 4.56
CA HIS A 227 8.43 -11.66 5.82
C HIS A 227 8.84 -10.76 6.99
N GLY A 228 10.12 -10.42 7.10
CA GLY A 228 10.62 -9.56 8.17
C GLY A 228 10.11 -8.11 8.08
N GLY A 229 9.85 -7.61 6.87
CA GLY A 229 9.38 -6.25 6.63
C GLY A 229 7.88 -6.04 6.79
N GLY A 230 7.08 -7.10 6.94
CA GLY A 230 5.64 -6.99 7.17
C GLY A 230 4.89 -6.21 6.09
N PHE A 231 5.20 -6.46 4.82
CA PHE A 231 4.54 -5.79 3.68
C PHE A 231 3.10 -6.27 3.53
N ASP A 232 2.19 -5.34 3.24
CA ASP A 232 0.75 -5.61 3.11
C ASP A 232 0.43 -6.37 1.81
N LYS A 233 1.28 -6.20 0.80
CA LYS A 233 1.13 -6.78 -0.53
C LYS A 233 2.49 -7.14 -1.12
N VAL A 234 2.53 -8.22 -1.89
CA VAL A 234 3.70 -8.63 -2.67
C VAL A 234 3.28 -8.77 -4.14
N GLU A 235 4.02 -8.10 -5.02
CA GLU A 235 3.94 -8.26 -6.47
C GLU A 235 5.20 -8.99 -6.94
N LYS A 236 5.07 -9.91 -7.91
CA LYS A 236 6.21 -10.65 -8.47
C LYS A 236 6.45 -10.23 -9.92
N LEU A 237 7.70 -10.01 -10.29
CA LEU A 237 8.12 -9.64 -11.63
C LEU A 237 9.16 -10.61 -12.17
N PRO A 238 9.05 -11.09 -13.42
CA PRO A 238 10.02 -11.98 -14.05
C PRO A 238 11.27 -11.22 -14.54
N SER A 239 11.83 -10.37 -13.68
CA SER A 239 12.98 -9.49 -13.90
C SER A 239 14.14 -9.80 -12.96
N GLY A 240 15.33 -9.35 -13.34
CA GLY A 240 16.52 -9.27 -12.50
C GLY A 240 16.48 -8.05 -11.59
N HIS A 241 17.65 -7.62 -11.08
CA HIS A 241 17.73 -6.62 -10.01
C HIS A 241 17.14 -5.26 -10.43
N PHE A 242 17.25 -4.89 -11.70
CA PHE A 242 16.77 -3.61 -12.25
C PHE A 242 15.52 -3.79 -13.13
N PRO A 243 14.33 -4.01 -12.54
CA PRO A 243 13.09 -4.14 -13.31
C PRO A 243 12.81 -2.89 -14.17
N PHE A 244 13.35 -1.74 -13.79
CA PHE A 244 13.19 -0.48 -14.52
C PHE A 244 13.88 -0.46 -15.89
N LEU A 245 14.89 -1.30 -16.11
CA LEU A 245 15.67 -1.35 -17.35
C LEU A 245 15.21 -2.49 -18.28
N THR A 246 14.92 -3.66 -17.71
CA THR A 246 14.84 -4.89 -18.50
C THR A 246 13.53 -5.05 -19.27
N ASN A 247 12.46 -4.43 -18.80
CA ASN A 247 11.17 -4.47 -19.49
C ASN A 247 11.00 -3.40 -20.59
N LEU A 248 11.97 -2.49 -20.79
CA LEU A 248 11.94 -1.53 -21.91
C LEU A 248 12.24 -2.20 -23.26
N LEU A 249 13.04 -3.28 -23.27
CA LEU A 249 13.45 -3.99 -24.49
C LEU A 249 12.34 -4.86 -25.10
N LEU A 250 11.21 -5.03 -24.41
CA LEU A 250 10.06 -5.82 -24.86
C LEU A 250 8.91 -4.96 -25.43
N TRP A 251 9.19 -3.72 -25.83
CA TRP A 251 8.22 -2.86 -26.50
C TRP A 251 8.01 -3.27 -27.97
N PRO A 252 6.77 -3.49 -28.48
CA PRO A 252 5.48 -3.22 -27.86
C PRO A 252 4.77 -4.52 -27.45
N ASN A 253 4.83 -4.92 -26.18
CA ASN A 253 4.07 -6.08 -25.69
C ASN A 253 2.99 -5.62 -24.69
N PRO A 254 1.69 -5.88 -24.94
CA PRO A 254 0.55 -5.41 -24.14
C PRO A 254 0.47 -5.96 -22.70
N LYS A 255 1.52 -6.61 -22.20
CA LYS A 255 1.68 -7.01 -20.79
C LYS A 255 2.42 -5.98 -19.94
N PHE A 256 2.71 -4.80 -20.48
CA PHE A 256 3.19 -3.63 -19.71
C PHE A 256 2.09 -2.97 -18.85
N THR A 257 0.89 -3.57 -18.80
CA THR A 257 -0.16 -3.27 -17.81
C THR A 257 0.28 -3.56 -16.37
N ILE A 258 1.46 -4.17 -16.14
CA ILE A 258 1.98 -4.52 -14.81
C ILE A 258 2.55 -3.29 -14.05
N TYR A 259 3.15 -2.32 -14.73
CA TYR A 259 3.56 -1.06 -14.08
C TYR A 259 2.36 -0.21 -13.68
N ILE A 260 1.27 -0.29 -14.45
CA ILE A 260 0.00 0.33 -14.13
C ILE A 260 -0.78 -0.49 -13.10
N SER A 261 -0.66 -1.82 -12.98
CA SER A 261 -1.41 -2.56 -11.94
C SER A 261 -0.80 -2.45 -10.56
N ALA A 262 0.51 -2.25 -10.41
CA ALA A 262 1.08 -1.80 -9.15
C ALA A 262 0.61 -0.37 -8.82
N LEU A 263 0.69 0.59 -9.75
CA LEU A 263 0.20 1.96 -9.51
C LEU A 263 -1.32 2.07 -9.32
N THR A 264 -2.15 1.33 -10.07
CA THR A 264 -3.62 1.36 -9.97
C THR A 264 -4.15 0.53 -8.80
N ALA A 265 -3.52 -0.59 -8.43
CA ALA A 265 -3.88 -1.30 -7.21
C ALA A 265 -3.47 -0.53 -5.94
N LEU A 266 -2.44 0.32 -6.00
CA LEU A 266 -2.08 1.25 -4.92
C LEU A 266 -2.96 2.53 -4.91
N LEU A 267 -3.51 2.94 -6.07
CA LEU A 267 -4.49 4.03 -6.18
C LEU A 267 -5.89 3.66 -5.66
N THR A 268 -6.17 2.37 -5.45
CA THR A 268 -7.44 1.90 -4.85
C THR A 268 -7.18 0.97 -3.67
N SER A 269 -6.26 1.31 -2.77
CA SER A 269 -6.07 0.58 -1.50
C SER A 269 -7.29 0.73 -0.55
N VAL A 270 -8.49 0.44 -1.03
CA VAL A 270 -9.51 -0.18 -0.21
C VAL A 270 -8.96 -1.58 0.03
N THR A 271 -8.43 -1.84 1.22
CA THR A 271 -8.19 -3.22 1.70
C THR A 271 -9.34 -4.09 1.19
N THR A 272 -9.09 -5.08 0.34
CA THR A 272 -10.14 -5.93 -0.22
C THR A 272 -10.72 -6.74 0.92
N GLN A 273 -11.65 -6.15 1.66
CA GLN A 273 -12.41 -6.81 2.69
C GLN A 273 -13.16 -7.93 1.99
N LYS A 274 -13.12 -9.13 2.56
CA LYS A 274 -13.86 -10.30 2.08
C LYS A 274 -14.74 -10.80 3.21
N VAL A 275 -15.77 -11.57 2.84
CA VAL A 275 -16.56 -12.30 3.83
C VAL A 275 -15.64 -13.30 4.54
N SER A 276 -15.57 -13.22 5.85
CA SER A 276 -14.81 -14.11 6.71
C SER A 276 -15.69 -15.29 7.14
N GLY A 277 -15.25 -16.50 6.80
CA GLY A 277 -15.94 -17.74 7.15
C GLY A 277 -17.26 -17.98 6.43
N PRO A 278 -17.80 -19.21 6.49
CA PRO A 278 -19.14 -19.52 5.99
C PRO A 278 -20.22 -19.28 7.07
N ALA A 279 -21.43 -18.94 6.63
CA ALA A 279 -22.59 -18.95 7.51
C ALA A 279 -22.83 -20.36 8.09
N GLN A 280 -23.08 -20.41 9.39
CA GLN A 280 -23.51 -21.63 10.09
C GLN A 280 -25.03 -21.65 10.28
N GLY A 281 -25.59 -22.81 10.63
CA GLY A 281 -27.01 -22.93 10.96
C GLY A 281 -27.95 -22.68 9.79
N PHE A 282 -29.09 -22.04 10.05
CA PHE A 282 -30.18 -21.95 9.08
C PHE A 282 -29.83 -21.19 7.78
N ALA A 283 -28.88 -20.27 7.81
CA ALA A 283 -28.41 -19.54 6.62
C ALA A 283 -27.22 -20.21 5.90
N GLN A 284 -26.85 -21.45 6.23
CA GLN A 284 -25.75 -22.15 5.57
C GLN A 284 -25.91 -22.14 4.03
N GLY A 285 -24.81 -21.84 3.33
CA GLY A 285 -24.80 -21.73 1.87
C GLY A 285 -25.34 -20.40 1.32
N VAL A 286 -25.53 -19.38 2.15
CA VAL A 286 -25.68 -17.99 1.67
C VAL A 286 -24.43 -17.55 0.93
N ALA A 287 -24.61 -16.88 -0.21
CA ALA A 287 -23.53 -16.42 -1.08
C ALA A 287 -23.44 -14.89 -1.15
N GLY A 288 -24.49 -14.16 -0.76
CA GLY A 288 -24.56 -12.71 -0.87
C GLY A 288 -24.33 -12.23 -2.31
N GLY A 289 -23.40 -11.30 -2.50
CA GLY A 289 -22.93 -10.82 -3.80
C GLY A 289 -22.02 -11.79 -4.57
N GLY A 290 -21.63 -12.93 -3.98
CA GLY A 290 -20.79 -13.94 -4.62
C GLY A 290 -19.40 -13.40 -4.98
N SER A 291 -18.96 -13.69 -6.20
CA SER A 291 -17.67 -13.25 -6.76
C SER A 291 -17.73 -11.89 -7.48
N ALA A 292 -18.78 -11.09 -7.25
CA ALA A 292 -18.86 -9.75 -7.82
C ALA A 292 -17.69 -8.89 -7.34
N ALA A 293 -17.21 -8.00 -8.22
CA ALA A 293 -16.17 -7.04 -7.85
C ALA A 293 -16.65 -6.15 -6.69
N ALA A 294 -15.75 -5.92 -5.73
CA ALA A 294 -16.04 -5.07 -4.59
C ALA A 294 -16.24 -3.61 -5.03
N VAL A 295 -17.23 -2.94 -4.45
CA VAL A 295 -17.49 -1.51 -4.62
C VAL A 295 -17.48 -0.83 -3.25
N THR A 296 -16.87 0.36 -3.18
CA THR A 296 -16.84 1.20 -1.98
C THR A 296 -17.64 2.47 -2.26
N PRO A 297 -18.78 2.69 -1.58
CA PRO A 297 -19.57 3.89 -1.81
C PRO A 297 -18.85 5.12 -1.28
N LYS A 298 -18.79 6.18 -2.10
CA LYS A 298 -18.15 7.45 -1.72
C LYS A 298 -18.99 8.29 -0.77
N ASN A 299 -20.30 8.06 -0.74
CA ASN A 299 -21.27 8.84 0.01
C ASN A 299 -22.56 8.01 0.24
N ILE A 300 -23.50 8.59 0.99
CA ILE A 300 -24.77 7.93 1.31
C ILE A 300 -25.63 7.66 0.07
N GLN A 301 -25.55 8.48 -0.98
CA GLN A 301 -26.33 8.30 -2.22
C GLN A 301 -25.84 7.08 -3.01
N GLU A 302 -24.52 6.89 -3.12
CA GLU A 302 -23.95 5.69 -3.72
C GLU A 302 -24.25 4.45 -2.90
N LEU A 303 -24.16 4.54 -1.56
CA LEU A 303 -24.51 3.42 -0.68
C LEU A 303 -25.96 2.99 -0.91
N VAL A 304 -26.90 3.94 -0.95
CA VAL A 304 -28.31 3.65 -1.27
C VAL A 304 -28.45 3.03 -2.66
N THR A 305 -27.74 3.55 -3.66
CA THR A 305 -27.78 3.01 -5.02
C THR A 305 -27.33 1.54 -5.05
N TYR A 306 -26.18 1.23 -4.46
CA TYR A 306 -25.66 -0.14 -4.43
C TYR A 306 -26.52 -1.09 -3.61
N LEU A 307 -27.13 -0.62 -2.52
CA LEU A 307 -28.03 -1.43 -1.71
C LEU A 307 -29.34 -1.74 -2.45
N THR A 308 -29.83 -0.83 -3.28
CA THR A 308 -31.19 -0.88 -3.86
C THR A 308 -31.25 -1.30 -5.33
N ASP A 309 -30.12 -1.43 -6.02
CA ASP A 309 -30.08 -1.91 -7.40
C ASP A 309 -30.30 -3.43 -7.52
N LYS A 310 -30.58 -3.88 -8.74
CA LYS A 310 -30.83 -5.30 -9.05
C LYS A 310 -29.55 -6.13 -9.21
N THR A 311 -28.38 -5.51 -9.23
CA THR A 311 -27.11 -6.17 -9.55
C THR A 311 -26.56 -6.85 -8.30
N PRO A 312 -26.03 -8.08 -8.37
CA PRO A 312 -25.27 -8.65 -7.26
C PRO A 312 -24.08 -7.78 -6.89
N ARG A 313 -23.89 -7.45 -5.61
CA ARG A 313 -22.85 -6.51 -5.16
C ARG A 313 -22.11 -7.03 -3.94
N VAL A 314 -20.80 -6.81 -3.92
CA VAL A 314 -19.97 -6.81 -2.71
C VAL A 314 -19.69 -5.36 -2.35
N ILE A 315 -20.30 -4.86 -1.28
CA ILE A 315 -20.26 -3.46 -0.85
C ILE A 315 -19.36 -3.37 0.38
N VAL A 316 -18.26 -2.63 0.25
CA VAL A 316 -17.27 -2.41 1.30
C VAL A 316 -17.49 -1.06 1.95
N LEU A 317 -17.69 -1.03 3.27
CA LEU A 317 -17.84 0.19 4.06
C LEU A 317 -16.51 0.48 4.77
N ASP A 318 -15.80 1.53 4.33
CA ASP A 318 -14.49 1.92 4.84
C ASP A 318 -14.51 3.20 5.69
N GLY A 319 -15.70 3.72 5.98
CA GLY A 319 -15.91 4.90 6.79
C GLY A 319 -17.35 5.02 7.32
N THR A 320 -17.65 6.19 7.88
CA THR A 320 -18.96 6.49 8.45
C THR A 320 -19.90 7.05 7.40
N TYR A 321 -21.03 6.37 7.21
CA TYR A 321 -22.15 6.79 6.36
C TYR A 321 -23.25 7.38 7.24
N ASP A 322 -23.21 8.71 7.41
CA ASP A 322 -24.14 9.45 8.28
C ASP A 322 -25.40 9.88 7.53
N PHE A 323 -26.54 9.29 7.90
CA PHE A 323 -27.86 9.58 7.35
C PHE A 323 -28.66 10.58 8.21
N ILE A 324 -28.09 11.14 9.28
CA ILE A 324 -28.79 12.15 10.09
C ILE A 324 -29.05 13.39 9.24
N GLY A 325 -30.29 13.87 9.25
CA GLY A 325 -30.74 14.97 8.39
C GLY A 325 -31.00 14.56 6.93
N SER A 326 -30.80 13.29 6.57
CA SER A 326 -31.24 12.75 5.27
C SER A 326 -32.60 12.06 5.42
N GLU A 327 -33.58 12.48 4.62
CA GLU A 327 -34.92 11.90 4.64
C GLU A 327 -35.03 10.66 3.74
N GLY A 328 -35.94 9.73 4.07
CA GLY A 328 -36.30 8.59 3.22
C GLY A 328 -36.17 7.22 3.90
N THR A 329 -36.72 6.18 3.27
CA THR A 329 -36.57 4.77 3.71
C THR A 329 -35.78 4.00 2.64
N VAL A 330 -34.74 3.28 3.05
CA VAL A 330 -33.97 2.41 2.14
C VAL A 330 -34.52 1.00 2.28
N LYS A 331 -34.75 0.34 1.14
CA LYS A 331 -35.09 -1.08 1.06
C LYS A 331 -34.04 -1.75 0.18
N GLU A 332 -33.25 -2.63 0.76
CA GLU A 332 -32.22 -3.34 0.04
C GLU A 332 -32.85 -4.30 -0.99
N LYS A 333 -32.08 -4.67 -2.02
CA LYS A 333 -32.39 -5.79 -2.91
C LYS A 333 -31.60 -7.02 -2.49
N GLY A 334 -32.02 -8.19 -2.94
CA GLY A 334 -31.29 -9.44 -2.70
C GLY A 334 -29.91 -9.47 -3.36
N TYR A 335 -29.13 -10.50 -3.03
CA TYR A 335 -27.79 -10.77 -3.58
C TYR A 335 -26.77 -9.68 -3.25
N LYS A 336 -26.73 -9.29 -1.98
CA LYS A 336 -25.82 -8.25 -1.48
C LYS A 336 -24.91 -8.84 -0.41
N THR A 337 -23.64 -8.47 -0.47
CA THR A 337 -22.68 -8.65 0.61
C THR A 337 -22.31 -7.25 1.10
N ILE A 338 -22.50 -6.95 2.37
CA ILE A 338 -22.21 -5.65 3.00
C ILE A 338 -21.16 -5.91 4.08
N ILE A 339 -19.95 -5.36 3.93
CA ILE A 339 -18.83 -5.67 4.83
C ILE A 339 -18.09 -4.42 5.28
N GLY A 340 -17.78 -4.30 6.56
CA GLY A 340 -16.99 -3.18 7.08
C GLY A 340 -15.49 -3.47 7.14
N VAL A 341 -14.68 -2.43 6.90
CA VAL A 341 -13.20 -2.48 7.02
C VAL A 341 -12.79 -2.15 8.45
N GLY A 342 -12.14 -3.10 9.13
CA GLY A 342 -11.69 -2.91 10.52
C GLY A 342 -12.84 -2.44 11.42
N ASN A 343 -12.67 -1.29 12.08
CA ASN A 343 -13.69 -0.62 12.90
C ASN A 343 -14.37 0.57 12.21
N LYS A 344 -14.20 0.74 10.89
CA LYS A 344 -14.61 1.95 10.16
C LYS A 344 -15.99 1.85 9.50
N GLY A 345 -16.48 0.64 9.22
CA GLY A 345 -17.76 0.44 8.52
C GLY A 345 -18.98 0.78 9.37
N ILE A 346 -19.33 2.07 9.46
CA ILE A 346 -20.38 2.58 10.34
C ILE A 346 -21.55 3.14 9.52
N ILE A 347 -22.77 2.71 9.81
CA ILE A 347 -24.01 3.33 9.32
C ILE A 347 -24.65 4.06 10.49
N LYS A 348 -24.77 5.39 10.36
CA LYS A 348 -25.27 6.26 11.43
C LYS A 348 -26.61 6.88 11.05
N GLY A 349 -27.56 6.90 11.97
CA GLY A 349 -28.88 7.52 11.73
C GLY A 349 -29.83 6.72 10.83
N LYS A 350 -29.48 5.49 10.44
CA LYS A 350 -30.33 4.63 9.61
C LYS A 350 -30.06 3.14 9.85
N GLY A 351 -31.10 2.31 9.75
CA GLY A 351 -30.99 0.85 9.76
C GLY A 351 -31.13 0.21 8.37
N LEU A 352 -30.91 -1.10 8.30
CA LEU A 352 -31.06 -1.95 7.12
C LEU A 352 -32.37 -2.75 7.17
N ARG A 353 -33.12 -2.78 6.05
CA ARG A 353 -34.50 -3.28 6.00
C ARG A 353 -34.73 -4.33 4.91
N PHE A 354 -34.43 -5.58 5.23
CA PHE A 354 -34.58 -6.75 4.35
C PHE A 354 -36.04 -7.21 4.22
N VAL A 355 -36.76 -6.66 3.24
CA VAL A 355 -38.16 -6.99 2.95
C VAL A 355 -38.32 -7.63 1.58
N ASN A 356 -38.88 -8.84 1.52
CA ASN A 356 -39.10 -9.58 0.27
C ASN A 356 -37.82 -9.75 -0.57
N VAL A 357 -36.70 -9.98 0.12
CA VAL A 357 -35.38 -10.20 -0.48
C VAL A 357 -34.83 -11.57 -0.11
N LYS A 358 -33.71 -11.95 -0.72
CA LYS A 358 -33.01 -13.16 -0.33
C LYS A 358 -31.51 -13.07 -0.60
N ASN A 359 -30.75 -13.96 0.03
CA ASN A 359 -29.32 -14.12 -0.21
C ASN A 359 -28.53 -12.83 0.10
N ILE A 360 -28.47 -12.46 1.37
CA ILE A 360 -27.74 -11.27 1.83
C ILE A 360 -26.77 -11.64 2.95
N ILE A 361 -25.58 -11.08 2.91
CA ILE A 361 -24.59 -11.12 3.98
C ILE A 361 -24.36 -9.69 4.48
N ALA A 362 -24.42 -9.47 5.78
CA ALA A 362 -23.97 -8.25 6.45
C ALA A 362 -22.93 -8.65 7.51
N GLN A 363 -21.68 -8.23 7.35
CA GLN A 363 -20.59 -8.64 8.23
C GLN A 363 -19.71 -7.47 8.69
N ASN A 364 -19.34 -7.45 9.97
CA ASN A 364 -18.39 -6.48 10.53
C ASN A 364 -18.81 -5.01 10.30
N ILE A 365 -20.10 -4.69 10.48
CA ILE A 365 -20.59 -3.30 10.39
C ILE A 365 -21.21 -2.85 11.71
N HIS A 366 -21.20 -1.53 11.95
CA HIS A 366 -21.82 -0.91 13.12
C HIS A 366 -23.00 -0.04 12.71
N ILE A 367 -24.20 -0.35 13.19
CA ILE A 367 -25.39 0.52 13.05
C ILE A 367 -25.60 1.29 14.35
N THR A 368 -25.62 2.63 14.28
CA THR A 368 -25.70 3.46 15.49
C THR A 368 -26.45 4.78 15.33
N ASN A 369 -26.73 5.42 16.47
CA ASN A 369 -27.33 6.74 16.64
C ASN A 369 -28.59 6.94 15.79
N LEU A 370 -29.53 6.00 15.93
CA LEU A 370 -30.80 5.97 15.21
C LEU A 370 -31.91 6.46 16.15
N ASN A 371 -31.99 7.78 16.33
CA ASN A 371 -33.00 8.45 17.17
C ASN A 371 -33.13 7.81 18.58
N PRO A 372 -32.04 7.70 19.35
CA PRO A 372 -32.02 6.95 20.62
C PRO A 372 -33.03 7.43 21.67
N GLN A 373 -33.46 8.69 21.60
CA GLN A 373 -34.39 9.29 22.55
C GLN A 373 -35.88 9.02 22.24
N TYR A 374 -36.20 8.43 21.09
CA TYR A 374 -37.58 8.21 20.65
C TYR A 374 -37.89 6.74 20.44
N VAL A 375 -38.79 6.18 21.26
CA VAL A 375 -39.43 4.90 20.93
C VAL A 375 -40.13 5.05 19.58
N TRP A 376 -39.98 4.06 18.69
CA TRP A 376 -40.35 4.12 17.26
C TRP A 376 -39.46 4.99 16.38
N GLY A 377 -38.35 5.52 16.91
CA GLY A 377 -37.37 6.32 16.17
C GLY A 377 -36.56 5.56 15.12
N GLY A 378 -36.59 4.23 15.14
CA GLY A 378 -36.03 3.36 14.10
C GLY A 378 -35.49 2.03 14.65
N ASP A 379 -35.31 1.06 13.76
CA ASP A 379 -34.69 -0.24 14.06
C ASP A 379 -33.42 -0.45 13.24
N ALA A 380 -32.43 -1.16 13.79
CA ALA A 380 -31.17 -1.41 13.10
C ALA A 380 -31.29 -2.47 11.99
N PHE A 381 -31.75 -3.68 12.29
CA PHE A 381 -31.98 -4.73 11.28
C PHE A 381 -33.43 -5.18 11.26
N THR A 382 -34.09 -5.12 10.10
CA THR A 382 -35.47 -5.60 9.92
C THR A 382 -35.53 -6.71 8.88
N PHE A 383 -36.24 -7.80 9.19
CA PHE A 383 -36.45 -8.96 8.32
C PHE A 383 -37.94 -9.20 8.12
N SER A 384 -38.47 -9.21 6.89
CA SER A 384 -39.87 -9.60 6.62
C SER A 384 -39.98 -10.27 5.26
N GLY A 385 -40.54 -11.47 5.19
CA GLY A 385 -40.75 -12.17 3.92
C GLY A 385 -39.43 -12.53 3.21
N THR A 386 -38.35 -12.70 3.98
CA THR A 386 -36.98 -12.80 3.45
C THR A 386 -36.38 -14.20 3.63
N SER A 387 -35.34 -14.54 2.87
CA SER A 387 -34.65 -15.82 3.05
C SER A 387 -33.14 -15.81 2.82
N LYS A 388 -32.41 -16.72 3.48
CA LYS A 388 -30.94 -16.84 3.35
C LYS A 388 -30.24 -15.51 3.69
N ILE A 389 -30.37 -15.07 4.93
CA ILE A 389 -29.74 -13.84 5.41
C ILE A 389 -28.77 -14.18 6.53
N TRP A 390 -27.55 -13.67 6.45
CA TRP A 390 -26.53 -13.85 7.47
C TRP A 390 -26.05 -12.48 7.96
N VAL A 391 -26.19 -12.25 9.27
CA VAL A 391 -25.64 -11.08 9.95
C VAL A 391 -24.58 -11.58 10.94
N ASP A 392 -23.36 -11.08 10.80
CA ASP A 392 -22.20 -11.62 11.50
C ASP A 392 -21.22 -10.54 11.97
N HIS A 393 -20.68 -10.62 13.18
CA HIS A 393 -19.73 -9.61 13.70
C HIS A 393 -20.26 -8.17 13.63
N CYS A 394 -21.59 -8.00 13.59
CA CYS A 394 -22.19 -6.66 13.54
C CYS A 394 -22.39 -6.12 14.95
N THR A 395 -22.18 -4.82 15.08
CA THR A 395 -22.43 -4.06 16.30
C THR A 395 -23.67 -3.19 16.13
N THR A 396 -24.50 -3.07 17.15
CA THR A 396 -25.69 -2.20 17.14
C THR A 396 -25.79 -1.42 18.44
N SER A 397 -25.87 -0.09 18.39
CA SER A 397 -25.95 0.74 19.61
C SER A 397 -26.76 2.01 19.40
N LEU A 398 -27.22 2.66 20.49
CA LEU A 398 -27.92 3.96 20.45
C LEU A 398 -29.11 3.99 19.45
N LEU A 399 -30.07 3.09 19.63
CA LEU A 399 -31.24 2.94 18.76
C LEU A 399 -32.53 3.34 19.49
N GLY A 400 -33.46 3.94 18.76
CA GLY A 400 -34.77 4.34 19.31
C GLY A 400 -35.71 3.16 19.59
N ARG A 401 -35.59 2.04 18.86
CA ARG A 401 -36.46 0.87 19.09
C ARG A 401 -35.70 -0.46 19.11
N GLN A 402 -35.79 -1.27 18.06
CA GLN A 402 -35.25 -2.64 18.09
C GLN A 402 -33.88 -2.72 17.41
N HIS A 403 -32.98 -3.52 18.00
CA HIS A 403 -31.73 -3.90 17.34
C HIS A 403 -31.99 -4.87 16.17
N TYR A 404 -32.89 -5.84 16.38
CA TYR A 404 -33.27 -6.84 15.38
C TYR A 404 -34.79 -7.04 15.41
N VAL A 405 -35.45 -6.95 14.26
CA VAL A 405 -36.91 -7.13 14.10
C VAL A 405 -37.20 -8.21 13.08
N PHE A 406 -37.88 -9.26 13.52
CA PHE A 406 -38.52 -10.23 12.65
C PHE A 406 -39.97 -9.82 12.47
N GLY A 407 -40.30 -9.36 11.27
CA GLY A 407 -41.63 -8.89 10.87
C GLY A 407 -42.66 -10.02 10.81
N ARG A 408 -43.87 -9.68 10.36
CA ARG A 408 -45.02 -10.59 10.36
C ARG A 408 -44.97 -11.63 9.24
N ASP A 409 -44.27 -11.32 8.15
CA ASP A 409 -44.18 -12.22 7.01
C ASP A 409 -43.09 -13.27 7.22
N LYS A 410 -43.38 -14.52 6.83
CA LYS A 410 -42.50 -15.68 7.01
C LYS A 410 -41.10 -15.40 6.47
N SER A 411 -40.09 -15.48 7.35
CA SER A 411 -38.69 -15.43 6.98
C SER A 411 -38.02 -16.78 7.25
N THR A 412 -37.10 -17.22 6.39
CA THR A 412 -36.47 -18.56 6.48
C THR A 412 -34.97 -18.51 6.26
N GLY A 413 -34.20 -19.34 6.95
CA GLY A 413 -32.75 -19.37 6.74
C GLY A 413 -32.06 -18.08 7.18
N ILE A 414 -32.31 -17.64 8.41
CA ILE A 414 -31.67 -16.46 9.00
C ILE A 414 -30.66 -16.94 10.06
N THR A 415 -29.43 -16.46 9.98
CA THR A 415 -28.39 -16.67 11.00
C THR A 415 -27.92 -15.31 11.50
N LEU A 416 -27.96 -15.11 12.82
CA LEU A 416 -27.28 -14.02 13.51
C LEU A 416 -26.14 -14.64 14.32
N SER A 417 -24.88 -14.27 14.07
CA SER A 417 -23.71 -14.84 14.76
C SER A 417 -22.72 -13.76 15.18
N ASN A 418 -21.99 -14.00 16.27
CA ASN A 418 -20.93 -13.10 16.76
C ASN A 418 -21.37 -11.63 16.88
N ILE A 419 -22.62 -11.39 17.30
CA ILE A 419 -23.20 -10.05 17.35
C ILE A 419 -22.79 -9.34 18.64
N HIS A 420 -22.47 -8.05 18.53
CA HIS A 420 -22.19 -7.17 19.66
C HIS A 420 -23.31 -6.14 19.86
N ARG A 421 -23.62 -5.83 21.12
CA ARG A 421 -24.64 -4.85 21.50
C ARG A 421 -24.02 -3.77 22.37
#